data_AF-A0A3B8Q8E6-F1
#
_entry.id   AF-A0A3B8Q8E6-F1
#
_cell.length_a   1.000
_cell.length_b   1.000
_cell.length_c   1.000
_cell.angle_alpha   90.00
_cell.angle_beta   90.00
_cell.angle_gamma   90.00
#
_symmetry.space_group_name_H-M   'P 1'
#
loop_
_entity.id
_entity.type
_entity.pdbx_description
1 polymer ?
#
loop_
_entity_poly.entity_id
_entity_poly.type
_entity_poly.pdbx_seq_one_letter_code
_entity_poly.pdbx_strand_id
1 'polypeptide(L)' 'MPFVQQIDEMDCGAACLSMICRHFGRNVNLARIRELCHVSSDGTSLEGL' A
#
# COMPACT_ATOMS: atom_id res chain seq x y z
N MET A 1 7.62 -14.29 0.85
CA MET A 1 7.28 -12.94 1.40
C MET A 1 6.28 -13.12 2.53
N PRO A 2 6.32 -12.32 3.59
CA PRO A 2 5.32 -12.39 4.65
C PRO A 2 3.96 -12.00 4.06
N PHE A 3 2.96 -12.87 4.22
CA PHE A 3 1.60 -12.60 3.76
C PHE A 3 0.97 -11.51 4.63
N VAL A 4 0.35 -10.52 3.99
CA VAL A 4 -0.42 -9.46 4.66
C VAL A 4 -1.85 -9.54 4.14
N GLN A 5 -2.78 -9.91 5.02
CA GLN A 5 -4.20 -9.95 4.67
C GLN A 5 -4.71 -8.53 4.48
N GLN A 6 -5.31 -8.27 3.31
CA GLN A 6 -5.99 -7.02 3.03
C GLN A 6 -7.21 -6.84 3.94
N ILE A 7 -7.44 -5.61 4.41
CA ILE A 7 -8.57 -5.31 5.32
C ILE A 7 -9.82 -5.02 4.50
N ASP A 8 -9.66 -4.29 3.40
CA ASP A 8 -10.72 -3.98 2.43
C ASP A 8 -10.36 -4.59 1.05
N GLU A 9 -11.35 -4.75 0.17
CA GLU A 9 -11.14 -5.18 -1.21
C GLU A 9 -10.25 -4.17 -1.97
N MET A 10 -10.37 -2.88 -1.64
CA MET A 10 -9.57 -1.81 -2.24
C MET A 10 -8.11 -1.76 -1.75
N ASP A 11 -7.76 -2.54 -0.72
CA ASP A 11 -6.42 -2.50 -0.12
C ASP A 11 -5.41 -3.43 -0.79
N CYS A 12 -5.75 -4.07 -1.91
CA CYS A 12 -4.87 -5.02 -2.59
C CYS A 12 -3.47 -4.43 -2.89
N GLY A 13 -3.41 -3.16 -3.31
CA GLY A 13 -2.14 -2.44 -3.52
C GLY A 13 -1.37 -2.16 -2.22
N ALA A 14 -2.07 -1.71 -1.18
CA ALA A 14 -1.47 -1.43 0.12
C ALA A 14 -0.93 -2.70 0.80
N ALA A 15 -1.65 -3.82 0.67
CA ALA A 15 -1.24 -5.12 1.16
C ALA A 15 0.01 -5.61 0.43
N CYS A 16 0.02 -5.54 -0.91
CA CYS A 16 1.20 -5.91 -1.73
C CYS A 16 2.44 -5.10 -1.36
N LEU A 17 2.32 -3.77 -1.21
CA LEU A 17 3.45 -2.93 -0.82
C LEU A 17 3.95 -3.27 0.58
N SER A 18 3.04 -3.57 1.52
CA SER A 18 3.39 -4.01 2.87
C SER A 18 4.19 -5.31 2.87
N MET A 19 3.79 -6.29 2.05
CA MET A 19 4.50 -7.56 1.89
C MET A 19 5.94 -7.35 1.37
N ILE A 20 6.11 -6.45 0.39
CA ILE A 20 7.42 -6.11 -0.19
C ILE A 20 8.30 -5.40 0.85
N CYS A 21 7.80 -4.35 1.50
CA CYS A 21 8.55 -3.63 2.52
C CYS A 21 9.03 -4.56 3.64
N ARG A 22 8.14 -5.43 4.15
CA ARG A 22 8.50 -6.40 5.18
C ARG A 22 9.52 -7.42 4.70
N HIS A 23 9.49 -7.79 3.42
CA HIS A 23 10.50 -8.66 2.83
C HIS A 23 11.90 -8.02 2.83
N PHE A 24 12.00 -6.71 2.65
CA PHE A 24 13.25 -5.94 2.74
C PHE A 24 13.60 -5.48 4.17
N GLY A 25 12.99 -6.07 5.21
CA GLY A 25 13.27 -5.74 6.61
C GLY A 25 12.67 -4.42 7.10
N ARG A 26 11.79 -3.78 6.31
CA ARG A 26 11.08 -2.56 6.69
C ARG A 26 9.73 -2.95 7.31
N ASN A 27 9.62 -2.80 8.63
CA ASN A 27 8.38 -3.11 9.33
C ASN A 27 7.39 -1.93 9.20
N VAL A 28 6.57 -1.98 8.16
CA VAL A 28 5.59 -0.94 7.82
C VAL A 28 4.18 -1.33 8.28
N ASN A 29 3.46 -0.35 8.82
CA ASN A 29 2.06 -0.51 9.21
C ASN A 29 1.18 -0.38 7.95
N LEU A 30 0.22 -1.29 7.78
CA LEU A 30 -0.73 -1.25 6.68
C LEU A 30 -1.54 0.06 6.67
N ALA A 31 -1.90 0.61 7.84
CA ALA A 31 -2.60 1.90 7.94
C ALA A 31 -1.76 3.05 7.36
N ARG A 32 -0.44 3.05 7.61
CA ARG A 32 0.49 4.04 7.05
C ARG A 32 0.59 3.93 5.53
N ILE A 33 0.60 2.71 5.01
CA ILE A 33 0.58 2.49 3.56
C ILE A 33 -0.75 2.92 2.96
N ARG A 34 -1.88 2.62 3.63
CA ARG A 34 -3.20 3.08 3.19
C ARG A 34 -3.25 4.60 3.12
N GLU A 35 -2.73 5.32 4.11
CA GLU A 35 -2.60 6.79 4.04
C GLU A 35 -1.78 7.24 2.82
N LEU A 36 -0.61 6.62 2.58
CA LEU A 36 0.24 6.96 1.44
C LEU A 36 -0.39 6.63 0.09
N CYS A 37 -1.16 5.54 0.01
CA CYS A 37 -1.90 5.14 -1.19
C CYS A 37 -3.20 5.95 -1.39
N HIS A 38 -3.85 6.39 -0.31
CA HIS A 38 -5.03 7.26 -0.35
C HIS A 38 -4.71 8.73 -0.62
N VAL A 39 -3.43 9.16 -0.53
CA VAL A 39 -3.00 10.41 -1.20
C VAL A 39 -3.27 10.34 -2.73
N SER A 40 -3.50 9.15 -3.27
CA SER A 40 -3.87 8.93 -4.67
C SER A 40 -5.37 8.69 -4.90
N SER A 41 -6.26 8.93 -3.92
CA SER A 41 -7.71 8.71 -4.08
C SER A 41 -8.40 9.66 -5.06
N ASP A 42 -7.70 10.69 -5.55
CA ASP A 42 -8.13 11.50 -6.69
C ASP A 42 -7.79 10.86 -8.05
N GLY A 43 -7.30 9.62 -8.05
CA GLY A 43 -6.72 9.02 -9.23
C GLY A 43 -5.41 9.71 -9.60
N THR A 44 -4.42 8.93 -10.02
CA THR A 44 -3.33 9.49 -10.82
C THR A 44 -3.91 10.01 -12.12
N SER A 45 -4.17 11.32 -12.17
CA SER A 45 -4.36 12.04 -13.42
C SER A 45 -3.03 12.09 -14.17
N LEU A 46 -3.09 12.09 -15.50
CA LEU A 46 -1.93 12.13 -16.43
C LEU A 46 -1.04 13.39 -16.28
N GLU A 47 -1.39 14.28 -15.35
CA GLU A 47 -0.76 15.57 -15.06
C GLU A 47 0.39 15.47 -14.03
N GLY A 48 0.57 14.30 -13.39
CA GLY A 48 1.62 14.09 -12.38
C GLY A 48 2.91 13.43 -12.89
N LEU A 49 3.13 13.36 -14.22
CA LEU A 49 4.37 12.88 -14.84
C LEU A 49 5.34 14.03 -15.11
#